data_AF-A0AAW0DQ56-F1
#
_entry.id   AF-A0AAW0DQ56-F1
#
_cell.length_a   1.000
_cell.length_b   1.000
_cell.length_c   1.000
_cell.angle_alpha   90.00
_cell.angle_beta   90.00
_cell.angle_gamma   90.00
#
_symmetry.space_group_name_H-M   'P 1'
#
loop_
_entity.id
_entity.type
_entity.pdbx_description
1 polymer ?
#
loop_
_entity_poly.entity_id
_entity_poly.type
_entity_poly.pdbx_seq_one_letter_code
_entity_poly.pdbx_strand_id
1 'polypeptide(L)'
;MQCIPGGSGGGTTGGGSTTTASPPTSTGTAGALNAKFVSHGKKFWGSAADPNIINNSNVQRLLRDVFGQITPENSLKWDATEGTRGQFTFTNADTIVNWAVSNGKMVRGHTLVWHAQLPTWVSNINDRNTLTSVIQTHISNVAGRYKGKIYAVGLPDWDVCNEILNEDGSLRNSVFSRVLGQDFVGIAFRAARAADPSAKLYINDYNLDNTGWSSPKVEGMVKLVNSVNAGGKIIDGIGTQTHLGSGGGAGVLAAMQRLASTGLDIAITELDIGGASSTDYVNVAKACCDYTTALSAYLNTPACVSITRLTLTFFLLGQSQGQNVSPAYFVSKAPRQSITNSTNVSVLQGSAQYDMQHNLFVPEQLSTTLVVYVVSASVRSSRIPRRASACG
;
A
#
# COMPACT_ATOMS: atom_id res chain seq x y z
N MET A 1 65.31 -38.52 -18.94
CA MET A 1 65.92 -39.12 -17.73
C MET A 1 64.98 -38.90 -16.57
N GLN A 2 64.52 -40.00 -15.97
CA GLN A 2 63.90 -40.04 -14.65
C GLN A 2 64.95 -39.73 -13.57
N CYS A 3 64.50 -39.18 -12.44
CA CYS A 3 64.64 -39.75 -11.08
C CYS A 3 64.57 -38.64 -10.00
N ILE A 4 63.70 -38.87 -9.02
CA ILE A 4 63.67 -38.23 -7.69
C ILE A 4 64.69 -38.96 -6.79
N PRO A 5 65.29 -38.35 -5.73
CA PRO A 5 64.76 -38.39 -4.35
C PRO A 5 65.02 -37.06 -3.59
N GLY A 6 64.50 -36.70 -2.41
CA GLY A 6 63.75 -37.37 -1.35
C GLY A 6 63.80 -36.50 -0.06
N GLY A 7 62.76 -36.62 0.79
CA GLY A 7 62.69 -36.32 2.24
C GLY A 7 62.87 -34.87 2.73
N SER A 8 62.36 -34.43 3.89
CA SER A 8 61.40 -34.94 4.89
C SER A 8 61.21 -33.85 5.96
N GLY A 9 60.04 -33.80 6.58
CA GLY A 9 59.72 -32.99 7.78
C GLY A 9 59.06 -31.65 7.42
N GLY A 10 57.95 -31.22 8.00
CA GLY A 10 57.21 -31.63 9.18
C GLY A 10 56.47 -30.37 9.63
N GLY A 11 55.15 -30.41 9.79
CA GLY A 11 54.43 -29.23 10.27
C GLY A 11 52.95 -29.18 9.93
N THR A 12 52.14 -29.55 10.93
CA THR A 12 50.79 -29.05 11.22
C THR A 12 49.68 -29.30 10.20
N THR A 13 48.79 -30.22 10.58
CA THR A 13 47.42 -30.37 10.09
C THR A 13 46.61 -29.09 10.36
N GLY A 14 46.47 -28.23 9.35
CA GLY A 14 45.44 -27.20 9.32
C GLY A 14 44.13 -27.80 8.81
N GLY A 15 43.19 -28.10 9.71
CA GLY A 15 41.82 -28.45 9.33
C GLY A 15 41.18 -27.29 8.58
N GLY A 16 41.02 -27.43 7.27
CA GLY A 16 40.26 -26.49 6.45
C GLY A 16 38.78 -26.55 6.83
N SER A 17 38.37 -25.69 7.76
CA SER A 17 36.95 -25.41 7.98
C SER A 17 36.41 -24.70 6.75
N THR A 18 35.64 -25.42 5.94
CA THR A 18 34.75 -24.79 4.94
C THR A 18 33.67 -24.03 5.69
N THR A 19 33.95 -22.79 6.05
CA THR A 19 32.93 -21.85 6.48
C THR A 19 32.07 -21.50 5.28
N THR A 20 30.90 -22.12 5.17
CA THR A 20 29.79 -21.59 4.38
C THR A 20 29.51 -20.18 4.87
N ALA A 21 29.93 -19.18 4.10
CA ALA A 21 29.61 -17.79 4.39
C ALA A 21 28.09 -17.62 4.28
N SER A 22 27.43 -17.38 5.41
CA SER A 22 26.05 -16.92 5.42
C SER A 22 25.94 -15.63 4.59
N PRO A 23 24.81 -15.40 3.89
CA PRO A 23 24.58 -14.14 3.19
C PRO A 23 24.74 -12.97 4.17
N PRO A 24 25.24 -11.81 3.71
CA PRO A 24 25.45 -10.67 4.59
C PRO A 24 24.11 -10.26 5.22
N THR A 25 24.02 -10.40 6.53
CA THR A 25 22.91 -9.92 7.34
C THR A 25 22.85 -8.40 7.17
N SER A 26 21.76 -7.89 6.60
CA SER A 26 21.56 -6.47 6.35
C SER A 26 21.43 -5.72 7.68
N THR A 27 22.53 -5.18 8.19
CA THR A 27 22.50 -4.20 9.28
C THR A 27 22.11 -2.84 8.70
N GLY A 28 20.80 -2.57 8.64
CA GLY A 28 20.23 -1.31 8.20
C GLY A 28 18.76 -1.16 8.58
N THR A 29 18.53 -0.58 9.77
CA THR A 29 17.26 -0.10 10.36
C THR A 29 16.41 -1.14 11.10
N ALA A 30 16.18 -0.88 12.39
CA ALA A 30 15.26 -1.61 13.24
C ALA A 30 13.89 -1.81 12.55
N GLY A 31 13.45 -3.07 12.39
CA GLY A 31 12.07 -3.51 12.15
C GLY A 31 11.23 -2.61 11.24
N ALA A 32 11.42 -2.72 9.92
CA ALA A 32 10.61 -2.08 8.88
C ALA A 32 9.10 -2.15 9.18
N LEU A 33 8.34 -1.08 8.89
CA LEU A 33 6.90 -0.97 9.15
C LEU A 33 6.12 -2.21 8.67
N ASN A 34 6.43 -2.67 7.45
CA ASN A 34 5.89 -3.91 6.91
C ASN A 34 6.23 -5.14 7.78
N ALA A 35 7.49 -5.32 8.18
CA ALA A 35 7.90 -6.46 9.00
C ALA A 35 7.19 -6.48 10.36
N LYS A 36 7.03 -5.31 11.00
CA LYS A 36 6.24 -5.20 12.24
C LYS A 36 4.78 -5.56 12.00
N PHE A 37 4.18 -5.02 10.94
CA PHE A 37 2.78 -5.31 10.62
C PHE A 37 2.54 -6.80 10.32
N VAL A 38 3.45 -7.43 9.57
CA VAL A 38 3.44 -8.88 9.30
C VAL A 38 3.62 -9.69 10.57
N SER A 39 4.45 -9.24 11.53
CA SER A 39 4.60 -9.92 12.83
C SER A 39 3.31 -9.95 13.67
N HIS A 40 2.33 -9.09 13.35
CA HIS A 40 0.97 -9.13 13.90
C HIS A 40 -0.01 -10.01 13.08
N GLY A 41 0.52 -10.92 12.25
CA GLY A 41 -0.28 -11.86 11.46
C GLY A 41 -0.95 -11.25 10.23
N LYS A 42 -0.48 -10.08 9.76
CA LYS A 42 -1.00 -9.39 8.58
C LYS A 42 -0.20 -9.73 7.32
N LYS A 43 -0.77 -9.49 6.14
CA LYS A 43 -0.10 -9.82 4.86
C LYS A 43 1.00 -8.82 4.51
N PHE A 44 0.69 -7.53 4.54
CA PHE A 44 1.64 -6.47 4.19
C PHE A 44 1.19 -5.08 4.65
N TRP A 45 2.17 -4.19 4.79
CA TRP A 45 2.00 -2.74 4.74
C TRP A 45 2.66 -2.22 3.45
N GLY A 46 1.85 -1.63 2.56
CA GLY A 46 2.24 -1.23 1.21
C GLY A 46 2.21 0.27 0.93
N SER A 47 2.60 0.64 -0.29
CA SER A 47 2.55 2.00 -0.80
C SER A 47 2.15 2.02 -2.28
N ALA A 48 1.42 3.03 -2.72
CA ALA A 48 1.27 3.32 -4.14
C ALA A 48 2.55 3.93 -4.72
N ALA A 49 2.81 3.66 -5.99
CA ALA A 49 3.88 4.28 -6.76
C ALA A 49 3.62 4.12 -8.28
N ASP A 50 4.31 4.93 -9.07
CA ASP A 50 4.29 4.84 -10.53
C ASP A 50 5.68 5.19 -11.12
N PRO A 51 5.91 4.95 -12.43
CA PRO A 51 7.19 5.22 -13.10
C PRO A 51 7.75 6.64 -12.92
N ASN A 52 6.87 7.63 -12.73
CA ASN A 52 7.24 9.04 -12.54
C ASN A 52 8.06 9.28 -11.25
N ILE A 53 7.87 8.48 -10.19
CA ILE A 53 8.55 8.69 -8.90
C ILE A 53 9.65 7.68 -8.61
N ILE A 54 9.60 6.50 -9.24
CA ILE A 54 10.59 5.44 -8.97
C ILE A 54 11.97 5.73 -9.56
N ASN A 55 12.15 6.76 -10.40
CA ASN A 55 13.49 7.17 -10.85
C ASN A 55 14.32 7.88 -9.77
N ASN A 56 13.69 8.25 -8.65
CA ASN A 56 14.37 8.87 -7.52
C ASN A 56 14.94 7.80 -6.58
N SER A 57 16.26 7.79 -6.38
CA SER A 57 16.95 6.77 -5.56
C SER A 57 16.54 6.78 -4.08
N ASN A 58 16.14 7.93 -3.53
CA ASN A 58 15.61 8.01 -2.17
C ASN A 58 14.23 7.37 -2.07
N VAL A 59 13.39 7.55 -3.09
CA VAL A 59 12.07 6.93 -3.20
C VAL A 59 12.21 5.41 -3.33
N GLN A 60 13.09 4.94 -4.22
CA GLN A 60 13.35 3.50 -4.35
C GLN A 60 13.83 2.88 -3.04
N ARG A 61 14.76 3.53 -2.33
CA ARG A 61 15.25 3.06 -1.03
C ARG A 61 14.11 2.97 -0.03
N LEU A 62 13.26 4.00 0.06
CA LEU A 62 12.11 4.01 0.96
C LEU A 62 11.11 2.89 0.63
N LEU A 63 10.73 2.76 -0.64
CA LEU A 63 9.85 1.70 -1.12
C LEU A 63 10.42 0.30 -0.84
N ARG A 64 11.74 0.13 -1.01
CA ARG A 64 12.42 -1.14 -0.75
C ARG A 64 12.55 -1.47 0.74
N ASP A 65 12.87 -0.49 1.58
CA ASP A 65 13.27 -0.75 2.96
C ASP A 65 12.06 -0.71 3.93
N VAL A 66 10.96 -0.03 3.60
CA VAL A 66 9.82 0.18 4.51
C VAL A 66 8.58 -0.64 4.16
N PHE A 67 8.30 -0.80 2.87
CA PHE A 67 7.03 -1.35 2.37
C PHE A 67 7.18 -2.79 1.85
N GLY A 68 6.12 -3.59 1.98
CA GLY A 68 6.05 -4.97 1.50
C GLY A 68 5.30 -5.15 0.18
N GLN A 69 4.60 -4.11 -0.27
CA GLN A 69 3.67 -4.17 -1.40
C GLN A 69 3.64 -2.83 -2.16
N ILE A 70 3.41 -2.90 -3.48
CA ILE A 70 3.28 -1.75 -4.38
C ILE A 70 1.97 -1.80 -5.19
N THR A 71 1.24 -0.68 -5.20
CA THR A 71 0.07 -0.48 -6.07
C THR A 71 0.43 0.50 -7.19
N PRO A 72 0.32 0.13 -8.47
CA PRO A 72 0.44 1.07 -9.60
C PRO A 72 -0.66 2.13 -9.53
N GLU A 73 -0.29 3.40 -9.34
CA GLU A 73 -1.26 4.47 -9.05
C GLU A 73 -2.15 4.82 -10.26
N ASN A 74 -1.59 4.80 -11.48
CA ASN A 74 -2.29 5.14 -12.72
C ASN A 74 -2.00 4.19 -13.87
N SER A 75 -0.79 3.62 -13.91
CA SER A 75 -0.33 2.90 -15.10
C SER A 75 -1.11 1.63 -15.44
N LEU A 76 -1.95 1.12 -14.54
CA LEU A 76 -2.87 0.00 -14.76
C LEU A 76 -4.33 0.39 -15.01
N LYS A 77 -4.68 1.68 -15.00
CA LYS A 77 -6.05 2.14 -15.29
C LYS A 77 -6.40 1.95 -16.76
N TRP A 78 -7.70 1.99 -17.08
CA TRP A 78 -8.20 1.61 -18.41
C TRP A 78 -7.65 2.52 -19.51
N ASP A 79 -7.60 3.85 -19.30
CA ASP A 79 -7.04 4.78 -20.28
C ASP A 79 -5.55 4.56 -20.57
N ALA A 80 -4.77 4.20 -19.55
CA ALA A 80 -3.35 3.91 -19.67
C ALA A 80 -3.07 2.57 -20.38
N THR A 81 -3.95 1.57 -20.20
CA THR A 81 -3.74 0.21 -20.70
C THR A 81 -4.43 -0.08 -22.02
N GLU A 82 -5.58 0.53 -22.31
CA GLU A 82 -6.37 0.32 -23.53
C GLU A 82 -7.02 1.63 -24.02
N GLY A 83 -6.21 2.67 -24.20
CA GLY A 83 -6.67 3.99 -24.67
C GLY A 83 -7.40 3.94 -26.03
N THR A 84 -7.10 2.95 -26.88
CA THR A 84 -7.83 2.66 -28.12
C THR A 84 -8.30 1.20 -28.08
N ARG A 85 -9.55 0.94 -28.49
CA ARG A 85 -10.16 -0.40 -28.43
C ARG A 85 -9.27 -1.48 -29.05
N GLY A 86 -8.92 -2.50 -28.27
CA GLY A 86 -8.09 -3.62 -28.70
C GLY A 86 -6.60 -3.31 -28.87
N GLN A 87 -6.15 -2.09 -28.57
CA GLN A 87 -4.73 -1.69 -28.62
C GLN A 87 -4.21 -1.52 -27.20
N PHE A 88 -3.49 -2.53 -26.71
CA PHE A 88 -3.00 -2.54 -25.34
C PHE A 88 -1.58 -1.98 -25.20
N THR A 89 -1.38 -1.09 -24.22
CA THR A 89 -0.06 -0.54 -23.88
C THR A 89 0.26 -0.86 -22.43
N PHE A 90 1.42 -1.51 -22.19
CA PHE A 90 1.82 -1.95 -20.85
C PHE A 90 3.15 -1.37 -20.38
N THR A 91 3.80 -0.49 -21.14
CA THR A 91 5.16 -0.01 -20.83
C THR A 91 5.31 0.52 -19.41
N ASN A 92 4.39 1.40 -18.98
CA ASN A 92 4.44 2.00 -17.65
C ASN A 92 4.07 0.99 -16.55
N ALA A 93 3.03 0.18 -16.78
CA ALA A 93 2.61 -0.85 -15.83
C ALA A 93 3.70 -1.91 -15.64
N ASP A 94 4.30 -2.40 -16.72
CA ASP A 94 5.41 -3.34 -16.68
C ASP A 94 6.61 -2.75 -15.95
N THR A 95 6.90 -1.46 -16.12
CA THR A 95 8.00 -0.79 -15.43
C THR A 95 7.84 -0.88 -13.91
N ILE A 96 6.68 -0.49 -13.37
CA ILE A 96 6.45 -0.51 -11.92
C ILE A 96 6.27 -1.94 -11.38
N VAL A 97 5.57 -2.83 -12.11
CA VAL A 97 5.38 -4.22 -11.70
C VAL A 97 6.71 -4.98 -11.68
N ASN A 98 7.56 -4.82 -12.69
CA ASN A 98 8.88 -5.44 -12.71
C ASN A 98 9.79 -4.89 -11.60
N TRP A 99 9.70 -3.58 -11.30
CA TRP A 99 10.41 -3.00 -10.16
C TRP A 99 9.97 -3.65 -8.84
N ALA A 100 8.66 -3.78 -8.62
CA ALA A 100 8.11 -4.40 -7.42
C ALA A 100 8.57 -5.86 -7.28
N VAL A 101 8.42 -6.66 -8.33
CA VAL A 101 8.81 -8.08 -8.33
C VAL A 101 10.31 -8.26 -8.11
N SER A 102 11.16 -7.50 -8.79
CA SER A 102 12.62 -7.57 -8.62
C SER A 102 13.09 -7.14 -7.22
N ASN A 103 12.27 -6.40 -6.48
CA ASN A 103 12.54 -5.99 -5.09
C ASN A 103 11.75 -6.79 -4.04
N GLY A 104 11.17 -7.94 -4.42
CA GLY A 104 10.47 -8.81 -3.47
C GLY A 104 9.17 -8.22 -2.93
N LYS A 105 8.51 -7.32 -3.67
CA LYS A 105 7.30 -6.60 -3.23
C LYS A 105 6.06 -7.23 -3.84
N MET A 106 5.06 -7.56 -3.01
CA MET A 106 3.73 -7.92 -3.50
C MET A 106 3.16 -6.79 -4.36
N VAL A 107 2.22 -7.11 -5.25
CA VAL A 107 1.56 -6.12 -6.09
C VAL A 107 0.05 -6.24 -5.92
N ARG A 108 -0.62 -5.09 -5.79
CA ARG A 108 -2.08 -5.01 -5.89
C ARG A 108 -2.41 -4.38 -7.23
N GLY A 109 -3.14 -5.09 -8.07
CA GLY A 109 -3.57 -4.59 -9.37
C GLY A 109 -4.72 -3.60 -9.20
N HIS A 110 -4.51 -2.35 -9.62
CA HIS A 110 -5.46 -1.26 -9.46
C HIS A 110 -5.55 -0.48 -10.78
N THR A 111 -6.66 -0.49 -11.50
CA THR A 111 -7.92 -1.23 -11.28
C THR A 111 -8.54 -1.58 -12.64
N LEU A 112 -9.39 -2.61 -12.68
CA LEU A 112 -9.90 -3.17 -13.94
C LEU A 112 -11.15 -2.46 -14.48
N VAL A 113 -12.07 -2.04 -13.61
CA VAL A 113 -13.32 -1.37 -14.00
C VAL A 113 -13.55 -0.18 -13.08
N TRP A 114 -13.42 1.03 -13.65
CA TRP A 114 -13.65 2.29 -12.94
C TRP A 114 -14.30 3.31 -13.86
N HIS A 115 -15.13 4.19 -13.28
CA HIS A 115 -15.86 5.20 -14.02
C HIS A 115 -14.98 6.40 -14.44
N ALA A 116 -13.86 6.61 -13.75
CA ALA A 116 -12.87 7.65 -14.05
C ALA A 116 -11.68 7.06 -14.80
N GLN A 117 -10.87 7.94 -15.43
CA GLN A 117 -9.72 7.55 -16.26
C GLN A 117 -10.08 6.44 -17.26
N LEU A 118 -11.25 6.62 -17.88
CA LEU A 118 -11.87 5.69 -18.81
C LEU A 118 -11.84 6.28 -20.23
N PRO A 119 -11.40 5.52 -21.25
CA PRO A 119 -11.42 6.01 -22.62
C PRO A 119 -12.83 6.38 -23.09
N THR A 120 -12.92 7.46 -23.86
CA THR A 120 -14.21 7.92 -24.43
C THR A 120 -14.87 6.86 -25.32
N TRP A 121 -14.09 6.00 -25.97
CA TRP A 121 -14.65 4.91 -26.79
C TRP A 121 -15.43 3.90 -25.96
N VAL A 122 -15.10 3.70 -24.68
CA VAL A 122 -15.86 2.84 -23.76
C VAL A 122 -17.11 3.57 -23.31
N SER A 123 -17.00 4.85 -22.91
CA SER A 123 -18.13 5.62 -22.39
C SER A 123 -19.27 5.83 -23.40
N ASN A 124 -18.96 5.73 -24.70
CA ASN A 124 -19.90 5.86 -25.80
C ASN A 124 -20.65 4.55 -26.15
N ILE A 125 -20.29 3.42 -25.53
CA ILE A 125 -20.97 2.14 -25.77
C ILE A 125 -22.34 2.17 -25.07
N ASN A 126 -23.39 1.83 -25.80
CA ASN A 126 -24.77 1.72 -25.33
C ASN A 126 -25.38 0.32 -25.55
N ASP A 127 -24.73 -0.53 -26.36
CA ASP A 127 -25.12 -1.92 -26.54
C ASP A 127 -24.59 -2.81 -25.43
N ARG A 128 -25.50 -3.59 -24.83
CA ARG A 128 -25.25 -4.40 -23.64
C ARG A 128 -24.30 -5.56 -23.90
N ASN A 129 -24.42 -6.21 -25.07
CA ASN A 129 -23.56 -7.33 -25.45
C ASN A 129 -22.14 -6.84 -25.78
N THR A 130 -22.05 -5.71 -26.48
CA THR A 130 -20.78 -5.05 -26.80
C THR A 130 -20.04 -4.65 -25.54
N LEU A 131 -20.70 -3.98 -24.58
CA LEU A 131 -20.05 -3.57 -23.34
C LEU A 131 -19.60 -4.78 -22.50
N THR A 132 -20.41 -5.84 -22.46
CA THR A 132 -20.05 -7.11 -21.79
C THR A 132 -18.76 -7.69 -22.38
N SER A 133 -18.69 -7.81 -23.71
CA SER A 133 -17.51 -8.32 -24.42
C SER A 133 -16.28 -7.43 -24.22
N VAL A 134 -16.47 -6.11 -24.19
CA VAL A 134 -15.40 -5.13 -23.93
C VAL A 134 -14.83 -5.30 -22.52
N ILE A 135 -15.68 -5.40 -21.48
CA ILE A 135 -15.23 -5.64 -20.10
C ILE A 135 -14.44 -6.96 -20.01
N GLN A 136 -14.97 -8.03 -20.58
CA GLN A 136 -14.32 -9.35 -20.56
C GLN A 136 -12.97 -9.35 -21.28
N THR A 137 -12.89 -8.68 -22.44
CA THR A 137 -11.67 -8.58 -23.25
C THR A 137 -10.61 -7.76 -22.52
N HIS A 138 -10.99 -6.60 -21.96
CA HIS A 138 -10.09 -5.75 -21.18
C HIS A 138 -9.49 -6.52 -20.01
N ILE A 139 -10.35 -7.12 -19.18
CA ILE A 139 -9.93 -7.88 -17.99
C ILE A 139 -9.03 -9.06 -18.37
N SER A 140 -9.39 -9.82 -19.41
CA SER A 140 -8.59 -10.95 -19.87
C SER A 140 -7.18 -10.53 -20.29
N ASN A 141 -7.05 -9.41 -21.01
CA ASN A 141 -5.73 -8.92 -21.45
C ASN A 141 -4.92 -8.33 -20.30
N VAL A 142 -5.52 -7.49 -19.45
CA VAL A 142 -4.82 -6.82 -18.36
C VAL A 142 -4.49 -7.80 -17.23
N ALA A 143 -5.49 -8.43 -16.60
CA ALA A 143 -5.26 -9.36 -15.51
C ALA A 143 -4.51 -10.62 -15.99
N GLY A 144 -4.84 -11.13 -17.18
CA GLY A 144 -4.19 -12.30 -17.76
C GLY A 144 -2.71 -12.07 -18.08
N ARG A 145 -2.30 -10.87 -18.52
CA ARG A 145 -0.88 -10.52 -18.72
C ARG A 145 -0.06 -10.68 -17.44
N TYR A 146 -0.66 -10.31 -16.31
CA TYR A 146 0.02 -10.25 -15.03
C TYR A 146 -0.18 -11.50 -14.16
N LYS A 147 -0.95 -12.48 -14.67
CA LYS A 147 -1.01 -13.84 -14.13
C LYS A 147 0.41 -14.38 -13.94
N GLY A 148 0.68 -14.95 -12.77
CA GLY A 148 2.02 -15.44 -12.38
C GLY A 148 3.08 -14.35 -12.07
N LYS A 149 2.98 -13.12 -12.61
CA LYS A 149 3.96 -12.04 -12.37
C LYS A 149 3.70 -11.27 -11.07
N ILE A 150 2.46 -10.90 -10.83
CA ILE A 150 2.02 -10.36 -9.52
C ILE A 150 2.20 -11.45 -8.42
N TYR A 151 2.40 -12.72 -8.81
CA TYR A 151 2.58 -13.87 -7.92
C TYR A 151 4.01 -14.24 -7.54
N ALA A 152 5.03 -13.79 -8.27
CA ALA A 152 6.41 -14.23 -8.03
C ALA A 152 6.90 -13.89 -6.60
N VAL A 153 6.14 -13.05 -5.88
CA VAL A 153 6.45 -12.48 -4.58
C VAL A 153 5.25 -12.49 -3.60
N GLY A 154 4.13 -13.18 -3.91
CA GLY A 154 3.00 -13.35 -2.97
C GLY A 154 1.60 -13.41 -3.59
N LEU A 155 0.57 -13.36 -2.75
CA LEU A 155 -0.85 -13.38 -3.16
C LEU A 155 -1.21 -12.07 -3.89
N PRO A 156 -1.79 -12.12 -5.10
CA PRO A 156 -2.20 -10.93 -5.81
C PRO A 156 -3.61 -10.54 -5.43
N ASP A 157 -3.78 -9.26 -5.12
CA ASP A 157 -5.10 -8.66 -5.02
C ASP A 157 -5.38 -7.88 -6.30
N TRP A 158 -6.59 -8.01 -6.84
CA TRP A 158 -7.10 -7.13 -7.89
C TRP A 158 -8.26 -6.31 -7.36
N ASP A 159 -8.17 -4.99 -7.46
CA ASP A 159 -9.34 -4.13 -7.36
C ASP A 159 -10.09 -4.25 -8.70
N VAL A 160 -11.12 -5.10 -8.73
CA VAL A 160 -11.85 -5.44 -9.96
C VAL A 160 -12.82 -4.33 -10.34
N CYS A 161 -13.62 -3.86 -9.39
CA CYS A 161 -14.52 -2.73 -9.57
C CYS A 161 -14.19 -1.67 -8.52
N ASN A 162 -13.98 -0.43 -8.97
CA ASN A 162 -13.62 0.71 -8.13
C ASN A 162 -14.74 1.75 -8.09
N GLU A 163 -15.06 2.28 -6.92
CA GLU A 163 -15.93 3.45 -6.68
C GLU A 163 -17.29 3.39 -7.36
N ILE A 164 -17.97 2.26 -7.24
CA ILE A 164 -19.22 2.02 -7.96
C ILE A 164 -20.45 2.47 -7.19
N LEU A 165 -20.29 2.98 -5.97
CA LEU A 165 -21.39 3.48 -5.14
C LEU A 165 -21.40 5.02 -5.03
N ASN A 166 -22.60 5.57 -4.95
CA ASN A 166 -22.85 6.92 -4.45
C ASN A 166 -22.85 6.91 -2.91
N GLU A 167 -22.88 8.09 -2.29
CA GLU A 167 -22.88 8.24 -0.83
C GLU A 167 -24.16 7.68 -0.15
N ASP A 168 -25.26 7.57 -0.90
CA ASP A 168 -26.51 6.96 -0.42
C ASP A 168 -26.52 5.42 -0.50
N GLY A 169 -25.45 4.81 -1.01
CA GLY A 169 -25.32 3.36 -1.21
C GLY A 169 -25.95 2.83 -2.50
N SER A 170 -26.50 3.69 -3.36
CA SER A 170 -26.95 3.32 -4.70
C SER A 170 -25.77 3.16 -5.68
N LEU A 171 -25.98 2.44 -6.79
CA LEU A 171 -24.98 2.38 -7.86
C LEU A 171 -24.77 3.76 -8.49
N ARG A 172 -23.51 4.18 -8.59
CA ARG A 172 -23.08 5.39 -9.28
C ARG A 172 -23.51 5.36 -10.75
N ASN A 173 -23.97 6.49 -11.28
CA ASN A 173 -24.23 6.63 -12.70
C ASN A 173 -22.90 6.59 -13.50
N SER A 174 -22.73 5.56 -14.32
CA SER A 174 -21.60 5.38 -15.22
C SER A 174 -22.08 4.66 -16.48
N VAL A 175 -21.23 4.54 -17.51
CA VAL A 175 -21.57 3.72 -18.68
C VAL A 175 -21.92 2.28 -18.28
N PHE A 176 -21.19 1.73 -17.30
CA PHE A 176 -21.40 0.36 -16.82
C PHE A 176 -22.78 0.19 -16.18
N SER A 177 -23.15 1.04 -15.21
CA SER A 177 -24.44 0.92 -14.54
C SER A 177 -25.62 1.29 -15.44
N ARG A 178 -25.45 2.27 -16.35
CA ARG A 178 -26.50 2.66 -17.29
C ARG A 178 -26.83 1.57 -18.31
N VAL A 179 -25.81 0.86 -18.81
CA VAL A 179 -25.98 -0.16 -19.86
C VAL A 179 -26.22 -1.55 -19.28
N LEU A 180 -25.54 -1.89 -18.17
CA LEU A 180 -25.55 -3.23 -17.59
C LEU A 180 -26.30 -3.33 -16.26
N GLY A 181 -26.73 -2.23 -15.63
CA GLY A 181 -27.29 -2.27 -14.29
C GLY A 181 -26.26 -2.75 -13.27
N GLN A 182 -26.64 -3.63 -12.33
CA GLN A 182 -25.70 -4.26 -11.39
C GLN A 182 -24.85 -5.36 -12.05
N ASP A 183 -25.26 -5.87 -13.22
CA ASP A 183 -24.68 -7.10 -13.79
C ASP A 183 -23.21 -6.95 -14.18
N PHE A 184 -22.73 -5.72 -14.45
CA PHE A 184 -21.32 -5.51 -14.79
C PHE A 184 -20.38 -5.98 -13.67
N VAL A 185 -20.82 -5.94 -12.40
CA VAL A 185 -20.02 -6.41 -11.27
C VAL A 185 -19.81 -7.92 -11.41
N GLY A 186 -20.88 -8.70 -11.58
CA GLY A 186 -20.76 -10.14 -11.77
C GLY A 186 -20.00 -10.52 -13.04
N ILE A 187 -20.17 -9.77 -14.13
CA ILE A 187 -19.41 -9.95 -15.38
C ILE A 187 -17.92 -9.74 -15.15
N ALA A 188 -17.54 -8.64 -14.51
CA ALA A 188 -16.15 -8.28 -14.26
C ALA A 188 -15.44 -9.28 -13.34
N PHE A 189 -16.08 -9.64 -12.22
CA PHE A 189 -15.50 -10.59 -11.26
C PHE A 189 -15.32 -11.99 -11.85
N ARG A 190 -16.29 -12.48 -12.65
CA ARG A 190 -16.14 -13.78 -13.35
C ARG A 190 -15.03 -13.72 -14.39
N ALA A 191 -14.92 -12.63 -15.14
CA ALA A 191 -13.83 -12.44 -16.10
C ALA A 191 -12.46 -12.40 -15.41
N ALA A 192 -12.36 -11.70 -14.27
CA ALA A 192 -11.11 -11.61 -13.50
C ALA A 192 -10.72 -12.97 -12.92
N ARG A 193 -11.68 -13.72 -12.37
CA ARG A 193 -11.46 -15.10 -11.89
C ARG A 193 -11.01 -16.03 -13.00
N ALA A 194 -11.58 -15.90 -14.20
CA ALA A 194 -11.21 -16.72 -15.36
C ALA A 194 -9.80 -16.37 -15.88
N ALA A 195 -9.45 -15.08 -15.92
CA ALA A 195 -8.12 -14.63 -16.28
C ALA A 195 -7.08 -15.16 -15.28
N ASP A 196 -7.42 -15.12 -13.99
CA ASP A 196 -6.50 -15.48 -12.93
C ASP A 196 -7.18 -16.11 -11.69
N PRO A 197 -7.27 -17.46 -11.66
CA PRO A 197 -8.01 -18.17 -10.61
C PRO A 197 -7.44 -18.02 -9.20
N SER A 198 -6.15 -17.73 -9.06
CA SER A 198 -5.47 -17.67 -7.77
C SER A 198 -5.49 -16.28 -7.11
N ALA A 199 -6.04 -15.26 -7.79
CA ALA A 199 -6.05 -13.90 -7.27
C ALA A 199 -7.14 -13.72 -6.23
N LYS A 200 -6.90 -12.85 -5.26
CA LYS A 200 -7.96 -12.32 -4.41
C LYS A 200 -8.63 -11.15 -5.13
N LEU A 201 -9.93 -11.26 -5.34
CA LEU A 201 -10.70 -10.28 -6.09
C LEU A 201 -11.44 -9.36 -5.13
N TYR A 202 -11.11 -8.06 -5.20
CA TYR A 202 -11.63 -7.02 -4.34
C TYR A 202 -12.59 -6.10 -5.09
N ILE A 203 -13.64 -5.66 -4.41
CA ILE A 203 -14.38 -4.44 -4.74
C ILE A 203 -13.81 -3.32 -3.86
N ASN A 204 -13.50 -2.15 -4.42
CA ASN A 204 -12.81 -1.07 -3.72
C ASN A 204 -13.63 0.23 -3.78
N ASP A 205 -13.76 0.96 -2.67
CA ASP A 205 -14.48 2.24 -2.63
C ASP A 205 -13.97 3.14 -1.48
N TYR A 206 -14.25 4.44 -1.58
CA TYR A 206 -13.98 5.43 -0.53
C TYR A 206 -15.20 5.71 0.35
N ASN A 207 -15.00 6.42 1.46
CA ASN A 207 -16.03 6.75 2.45
C ASN A 207 -16.71 5.50 3.05
N LEU A 208 -15.99 4.38 3.12
CA LEU A 208 -16.44 3.19 3.85
C LEU A 208 -15.85 3.15 5.27
N ASP A 209 -15.35 4.30 5.76
CA ASP A 209 -14.49 4.43 6.94
C ASP A 209 -15.17 5.19 8.09
N ASN A 210 -16.39 5.68 7.89
CA ASN A 210 -17.17 6.41 8.89
C ASN A 210 -18.50 5.71 9.20
N THR A 211 -19.02 5.93 10.42
CA THR A 211 -20.42 5.65 10.81
C THR A 211 -20.97 4.26 10.47
N GLY A 212 -20.16 3.20 10.48
CA GLY A 212 -20.55 1.77 10.46
C GLY A 212 -21.96 1.44 9.94
N TRP A 213 -22.80 0.88 10.82
CA TRP A 213 -24.18 0.45 10.51
C TRP A 213 -25.16 1.57 10.15
N SER A 214 -24.79 2.83 10.38
CA SER A 214 -25.61 4.00 10.06
C SER A 214 -25.18 4.71 8.76
N SER A 215 -24.08 4.27 8.13
CA SER A 215 -23.62 4.81 6.85
C SER A 215 -24.37 4.15 5.68
N PRO A 216 -25.15 4.90 4.89
CA PRO A 216 -25.86 4.35 3.73
C PRO A 216 -24.91 3.71 2.71
N LYS A 217 -23.71 4.28 2.52
CA LYS A 217 -22.70 3.74 1.60
C LYS A 217 -22.13 2.41 2.09
N VAL A 218 -21.81 2.29 3.39
CA VAL A 218 -21.36 1.01 3.99
C VAL A 218 -22.45 -0.06 3.84
N GLU A 219 -23.70 0.29 4.14
CA GLU A 219 -24.84 -0.63 3.96
C GLU A 219 -25.08 -0.99 2.48
N GLY A 220 -24.91 -0.03 1.58
CA GLY A 220 -24.94 -0.26 0.13
C GLY A 220 -23.89 -1.27 -0.32
N MET A 221 -22.66 -1.14 0.18
CA MET A 221 -21.57 -2.08 -0.11
C MET A 221 -21.89 -3.49 0.40
N VAL A 222 -22.35 -3.61 1.66
CA VAL A 222 -22.75 -4.90 2.24
C VAL A 222 -23.88 -5.56 1.43
N LYS A 223 -24.93 -4.80 1.09
CA LYS A 223 -26.06 -5.31 0.29
C LYS A 223 -25.61 -5.76 -1.10
N LEU A 224 -24.81 -4.95 -1.77
CA LEU A 224 -24.28 -5.24 -3.11
C LEU A 224 -23.46 -6.53 -3.09
N VAL A 225 -22.49 -6.65 -2.19
CA VAL A 225 -21.62 -7.83 -2.07
C VAL A 225 -22.43 -9.09 -1.79
N ASN A 226 -23.37 -9.03 -0.84
CA ASN A 226 -24.24 -10.16 -0.52
C ASN A 226 -25.11 -10.56 -1.71
N SER A 227 -25.65 -9.58 -2.46
CA SER A 227 -26.44 -9.83 -3.67
C SER A 227 -25.62 -10.50 -4.77
N VAL A 228 -24.42 -9.99 -5.04
CA VAL A 228 -23.54 -10.53 -6.09
C VAL A 228 -23.03 -11.93 -5.74
N ASN A 229 -22.76 -12.20 -4.46
CA ASN A 229 -22.29 -13.51 -3.98
C ASN A 229 -23.43 -14.51 -3.68
N ALA A 230 -24.70 -14.13 -3.79
CA ALA A 230 -25.84 -14.99 -3.41
C ALA A 230 -25.89 -16.32 -4.19
N GLY A 231 -25.40 -16.33 -5.44
CA GLY A 231 -25.30 -17.53 -6.29
C GLY A 231 -23.96 -18.27 -6.20
N GLY A 232 -23.09 -17.91 -5.25
CA GLY A 232 -21.73 -18.41 -5.10
C GLY A 232 -20.72 -17.28 -4.92
N LYS A 233 -19.75 -17.48 -4.03
CA LYS A 233 -18.72 -16.47 -3.71
C LYS A 233 -17.82 -16.22 -4.92
N ILE A 234 -17.92 -15.03 -5.52
CA ILE A 234 -17.04 -14.55 -6.60
C ILE A 234 -16.19 -13.35 -6.18
N ILE A 235 -16.65 -12.58 -5.20
CA ILE A 235 -15.89 -11.50 -4.54
C ILE A 235 -15.20 -12.08 -3.31
N ASP A 236 -13.88 -11.91 -3.20
CA ASP A 236 -13.10 -12.39 -2.04
C ASP A 236 -12.99 -11.37 -0.92
N GLY A 237 -12.97 -10.08 -1.29
CA GLY A 237 -12.67 -9.01 -0.35
C GLY A 237 -13.31 -7.66 -0.68
N ILE A 238 -13.31 -6.78 0.31
CA ILE A 238 -13.73 -5.38 0.21
C ILE A 238 -12.54 -4.50 0.59
N GLY A 239 -12.15 -3.62 -0.33
CA GLY A 239 -11.18 -2.56 -0.12
C GLY A 239 -11.88 -1.30 0.36
N THR A 240 -11.39 -0.74 1.47
CA THR A 240 -11.73 0.62 1.89
C THR A 240 -10.54 1.52 1.64
N GLN A 241 -10.73 2.57 0.85
CA GLN A 241 -9.63 3.46 0.47
C GLN A 241 -9.04 4.20 1.68
N THR A 242 -9.90 4.61 2.63
CA THR A 242 -9.50 5.32 3.85
C THR A 242 -8.80 6.65 3.55
N HIS A 243 -9.40 7.44 2.64
CA HIS A 243 -9.13 8.87 2.50
C HIS A 243 -9.86 9.65 3.59
N LEU A 244 -9.11 10.22 4.53
CA LEU A 244 -9.68 10.78 5.76
C LEU A 244 -9.28 12.24 5.98
N GLY A 245 -10.11 12.96 6.72
CA GLY A 245 -9.73 14.21 7.37
C GLY A 245 -9.22 13.99 8.79
N SER A 246 -8.68 15.05 9.40
CA SER A 246 -8.26 15.06 10.82
C SER A 246 -9.37 14.53 11.74
N GLY A 247 -9.04 13.62 12.66
CA GLY A 247 -10.00 12.95 13.55
C GLY A 247 -10.74 11.77 12.91
N GLY A 248 -10.62 11.55 11.60
CA GLY A 248 -11.33 10.49 10.88
C GLY A 248 -10.92 9.07 11.27
N GLY A 249 -9.73 8.88 11.86
CA GLY A 249 -9.22 7.56 12.20
C GLY A 249 -10.07 6.81 13.24
N ALA A 250 -10.85 7.53 14.07
CA ALA A 250 -11.65 6.93 15.14
C ALA A 250 -12.82 6.06 14.65
N GLY A 251 -13.38 6.34 13.47
CA GLY A 251 -14.54 5.62 12.92
C GLY A 251 -14.20 4.31 12.22
N VAL A 252 -12.94 4.13 11.84
CA VAL A 252 -12.48 3.09 10.91
C VAL A 252 -12.77 1.68 11.43
N LEU A 253 -12.53 1.40 12.71
CA LEU A 253 -12.77 0.08 13.29
C LEU A 253 -14.24 -0.36 13.14
N ALA A 254 -15.18 0.50 13.50
CA ALA A 254 -16.61 0.18 13.46
C ALA A 254 -17.10 -0.08 12.03
N ALA A 255 -16.61 0.72 11.07
CA ALA A 255 -16.96 0.53 9.66
C ALA A 255 -16.40 -0.77 9.09
N MET A 256 -15.13 -1.08 9.39
CA MET A 256 -14.51 -2.35 9.00
C MET A 256 -15.20 -3.57 9.63
N GLN A 257 -15.64 -3.48 10.89
CA GLN A 257 -16.45 -4.54 11.53
C GLN A 257 -17.75 -4.79 10.77
N ARG A 258 -18.41 -3.74 10.31
CA ARG A 258 -19.60 -3.88 9.47
C ARG A 258 -19.28 -4.53 8.13
N LEU A 259 -18.29 -4.04 7.39
CA LEU A 259 -17.93 -4.63 6.09
C LEU A 259 -17.59 -6.12 6.22
N ALA A 260 -16.82 -6.49 7.24
CA ALA A 260 -16.40 -7.87 7.49
C ALA A 260 -17.55 -8.81 7.89
N SER A 261 -18.71 -8.29 8.31
CA SER A 261 -19.92 -9.11 8.54
C SER A 261 -20.47 -9.78 7.26
N THR A 262 -19.98 -9.39 6.07
CA THR A 262 -20.21 -10.10 4.80
C THR A 262 -19.46 -11.43 4.68
N GLY A 263 -18.51 -11.69 5.59
CA GLY A 263 -17.63 -12.85 5.53
C GLY A 263 -16.51 -12.76 4.48
N LEU A 264 -16.20 -11.54 4.03
CA LEU A 264 -15.11 -11.26 3.08
C LEU A 264 -13.86 -10.69 3.77
N ASP A 265 -12.70 -10.82 3.10
CA ASP A 265 -11.46 -10.17 3.54
C ASP A 265 -11.63 -8.65 3.46
N ILE A 266 -11.19 -7.90 4.48
CA ILE A 266 -11.16 -6.43 4.42
C ILE A 266 -9.72 -5.94 4.21
N ALA A 267 -9.51 -4.95 3.34
CA ALA A 267 -8.21 -4.32 3.14
C ALA A 267 -8.35 -2.81 3.19
N ILE A 268 -7.37 -2.12 3.78
CA ILE A 268 -7.20 -0.68 3.63
C ILE A 268 -6.30 -0.45 2.41
N THR A 269 -6.75 0.29 1.41
CA THR A 269 -6.17 0.22 0.06
C THR A 269 -5.49 1.51 -0.41
N GLU A 270 -5.84 2.68 0.14
CA GLU A 270 -5.35 3.97 -0.37
C GLU A 270 -5.12 5.01 0.75
N LEU A 271 -4.71 4.55 1.94
CA LEU A 271 -4.69 5.37 3.17
C LEU A 271 -3.92 6.70 2.99
N ASP A 272 -4.64 7.79 3.26
CA ASP A 272 -4.10 9.10 3.61
C ASP A 272 -5.05 9.84 4.56
N ILE A 273 -4.49 10.73 5.40
CA ILE A 273 -5.28 11.48 6.37
C ILE A 273 -4.81 12.94 6.35
N GLY A 274 -5.64 13.82 5.78
CA GLY A 274 -5.38 15.25 5.65
C GLY A 274 -5.47 15.99 6.98
N GLY A 275 -4.43 16.76 7.34
CA GLY A 275 -4.41 17.54 8.59
C GLY A 275 -4.38 16.69 9.87
N ALA A 276 -4.00 15.41 9.74
CA ALA A 276 -4.11 14.41 10.79
C ALA A 276 -3.11 14.56 11.92
N SER A 277 -3.51 14.08 13.09
CA SER A 277 -2.58 13.80 14.20
C SER A 277 -1.93 12.42 14.02
N SER A 278 -0.88 12.14 14.79
CA SER A 278 -0.32 10.78 14.89
C SER A 278 -1.36 9.76 15.37
N THR A 279 -2.27 10.19 16.25
CA THR A 279 -3.34 9.38 16.80
C THR A 279 -4.27 8.83 15.72
N ASP A 280 -4.55 9.60 14.66
CA ASP A 280 -5.40 9.12 13.56
C ASP A 280 -4.78 7.92 12.85
N TYR A 281 -3.49 8.00 12.49
CA TYR A 281 -2.77 6.88 11.87
C TYR A 281 -2.66 5.67 12.81
N VAL A 282 -2.47 5.90 14.12
CA VAL A 282 -2.47 4.82 15.12
C VAL A 282 -3.84 4.15 15.22
N ASN A 283 -4.93 4.92 15.19
CA ASN A 283 -6.28 4.37 15.24
C ASN A 283 -6.57 3.50 14.02
N VAL A 284 -6.17 3.93 12.82
CA VAL A 284 -6.30 3.13 11.59
C VAL A 284 -5.46 1.84 11.67
N ALA A 285 -4.20 1.94 12.10
CA ALA A 285 -3.33 0.78 12.24
C ALA A 285 -3.88 -0.23 13.27
N LYS A 286 -4.38 0.26 14.41
CA LYS A 286 -5.05 -0.55 15.44
C LYS A 286 -6.34 -1.16 14.93
N ALA A 287 -7.17 -0.41 14.20
CA ALA A 287 -8.39 -0.94 13.61
C ALA A 287 -8.12 -2.17 12.73
N CYS A 288 -7.02 -2.15 11.99
CA CYS A 288 -6.60 -3.31 11.21
C CYS A 288 -5.95 -4.41 12.06
N CYS A 289 -5.02 -4.07 12.96
CA CYS A 289 -4.30 -5.02 13.82
C CYS A 289 -5.21 -5.73 14.83
N ASP A 290 -5.98 -4.98 15.61
CA ASP A 290 -6.73 -5.44 16.78
C ASP A 290 -8.04 -6.17 16.43
N TYR A 291 -8.43 -6.17 15.16
CA TYR A 291 -9.59 -6.95 14.70
C TYR A 291 -9.43 -8.45 15.05
N THR A 292 -8.20 -8.95 15.23
CA THR A 292 -7.89 -10.38 15.36
C THR A 292 -8.34 -11.07 16.65
N THR A 293 -8.73 -10.38 17.72
CA THR A 293 -8.73 -11.00 19.08
C THR A 293 -10.07 -11.41 19.66
N ALA A 294 -11.22 -10.93 19.16
CA ALA A 294 -12.54 -11.34 19.70
C ALA A 294 -13.61 -11.60 18.63
N LEU A 295 -13.63 -10.80 17.57
CA LEU A 295 -14.67 -10.88 16.54
C LEU A 295 -14.35 -11.90 15.44
N SER A 296 -13.07 -12.11 15.11
CA SER A 296 -12.58 -13.16 14.19
C SER A 296 -12.97 -14.57 14.66
N ALA A 297 -12.90 -14.83 15.97
CA ALA A 297 -13.29 -16.09 16.58
C ALA A 297 -14.81 -16.33 16.54
N TYR A 298 -15.61 -15.26 16.54
CA TYR A 298 -17.06 -15.33 16.46
C TYR A 298 -17.58 -15.43 15.00
N LEU A 299 -16.92 -14.76 14.05
CA LEU A 299 -17.33 -14.69 12.64
C LEU A 299 -16.61 -15.69 11.71
N ASN A 300 -15.59 -16.38 12.20
CA ASN A 300 -14.76 -17.34 11.45
C ASN A 300 -14.19 -16.78 10.12
N THR A 301 -13.84 -15.49 10.10
CA THR A 301 -13.30 -14.80 8.93
C THR A 301 -12.13 -13.87 9.27
N PRO A 302 -11.09 -13.76 8.40
CA PRO A 302 -10.02 -12.80 8.60
C PRO A 302 -10.52 -11.37 8.35
N ALA A 303 -10.91 -10.72 9.45
CA ALA A 303 -10.22 -9.53 9.96
C ALA A 303 -9.16 -8.88 9.06
N CYS A 304 -9.30 -7.58 8.79
CA CYS A 304 -8.38 -6.74 8.01
C CYS A 304 -7.01 -7.37 7.67
N VAL A 305 -6.76 -7.63 6.39
CA VAL A 305 -5.60 -8.41 5.94
C VAL A 305 -4.38 -7.56 5.58
N SER A 306 -4.58 -6.29 5.21
CA SER A 306 -3.51 -5.42 4.70
C SER A 306 -3.82 -3.93 4.80
N ILE A 307 -2.78 -3.10 4.80
CA ILE A 307 -2.84 -1.64 4.63
C ILE A 307 -1.95 -1.23 3.46
N THR A 308 -2.45 -0.36 2.58
CA THR A 308 -1.68 0.31 1.51
C THR A 308 -1.84 1.81 1.62
N ARG A 309 -0.74 2.56 1.49
CA ARG A 309 -0.69 4.03 1.59
C ARG A 309 -0.62 4.69 0.21
N LEU A 310 -1.47 5.67 -0.09
CA LEU A 310 -1.44 6.38 -1.39
C LEU A 310 -0.34 7.48 -1.45
N THR A 311 0.08 8.01 -0.30
CA THR A 311 0.69 9.35 -0.20
C THR A 311 2.13 9.54 -0.68
N LEU A 312 2.81 8.55 -1.28
CA LEU A 312 4.19 8.78 -1.72
C LEU A 312 4.29 9.70 -2.95
N THR A 313 3.31 9.65 -3.85
CA THR A 313 3.29 10.47 -5.08
C THR A 313 2.92 11.94 -4.79
N PHE A 314 1.89 12.18 -3.99
CA PHE A 314 1.45 13.54 -3.61
C PHE A 314 2.49 14.32 -2.80
N PHE A 315 3.31 13.63 -2.01
CA PHE A 315 4.37 14.26 -1.21
C PHE A 315 5.48 14.88 -2.08
N LEU A 316 5.88 14.22 -3.17
CA LEU A 316 6.95 14.70 -4.05
C LEU A 316 6.44 15.77 -5.04
N LEU A 317 5.21 15.62 -5.54
CA LEU A 317 4.59 16.62 -6.41
C LEU A 317 4.25 17.91 -5.63
N GLY A 318 3.76 17.80 -4.39
CA GLY A 318 3.47 18.95 -3.53
C GLY A 318 4.71 19.78 -3.17
N GLN A 319 5.87 19.14 -2.97
CA GLN A 319 7.15 19.83 -2.78
C GLN A 319 7.59 20.62 -4.01
N SER A 320 7.33 20.10 -5.22
CA SER A 320 7.66 20.80 -6.48
C SER A 320 6.72 21.97 -6.81
N GLN A 321 5.53 22.00 -6.22
CA GLN A 321 4.47 23.01 -6.46
C GLN A 321 4.23 23.95 -5.28
N GLY A 322 5.07 23.92 -4.24
CA GLY A 322 4.97 24.83 -3.09
C GLY A 322 3.74 24.63 -2.19
N GLN A 323 3.08 23.47 -2.24
CA GLN A 323 1.90 23.16 -1.43
C GLN A 323 2.29 22.54 -0.08
N ASN A 324 1.69 23.03 1.02
CA ASN A 324 1.88 22.50 2.37
C ASN A 324 1.11 21.19 2.54
N VAL A 325 1.72 20.07 2.15
CA VAL A 325 1.20 18.73 2.45
C VAL A 325 1.84 18.25 3.76
N SER A 326 1.02 17.99 4.78
CA SER A 326 1.50 17.64 6.12
C SER A 326 2.15 16.24 6.12
N PRO A 327 3.41 16.08 6.57
CA PRO A 327 4.09 14.79 6.57
C PRO A 327 3.66 13.94 7.77
N ALA A 328 3.21 12.72 7.51
CA ALA A 328 3.28 11.63 8.48
C ALA A 328 4.52 10.74 8.19
N TYR A 329 5.69 11.27 8.59
CA TYR A 329 7.05 10.74 8.99
C TYR A 329 7.78 9.68 8.12
N PHE A 330 9.13 9.60 8.02
CA PHE A 330 10.22 9.63 9.03
C PHE A 330 11.62 10.09 8.51
N VAL A 331 12.38 10.90 9.30
CA VAL A 331 13.86 10.84 9.45
C VAL A 331 14.22 11.27 10.88
N SER A 332 15.12 10.53 11.54
CA SER A 332 15.68 10.85 12.87
C SER A 332 16.49 12.15 12.85
N LYS A 333 16.26 13.03 13.83
CA LYS A 333 17.15 14.17 14.11
C LYS A 333 17.93 13.85 15.38
N ALA A 334 19.24 13.60 15.26
CA ALA A 334 20.15 13.78 16.39
C ALA A 334 20.18 15.27 16.77
N PRO A 335 20.36 15.64 18.06
CA PRO A 335 20.30 17.03 18.49
C PRO A 335 21.37 17.88 17.80
N ARG A 336 21.00 19.10 17.41
CA ARG A 336 21.89 20.08 16.74
C ARG A 336 23.06 20.43 17.65
N GLN A 337 24.29 20.20 17.20
CA GLN A 337 25.38 21.17 17.41
C GLN A 337 25.70 21.85 16.08
N SER A 338 25.93 23.16 16.17
CA SER A 338 26.17 24.11 15.09
C SER A 338 27.40 23.75 14.25
N ILE A 339 27.26 23.65 12.93
CA ILE A 339 28.39 23.84 11.99
C ILE A 339 27.91 24.64 10.77
N THR A 340 28.59 25.75 10.53
CA THR A 340 28.51 26.62 9.36
C THR A 340 29.40 26.10 8.22
N ASN A 341 28.88 26.19 7.00
CA ASN A 341 29.58 26.16 5.70
C ASN A 341 30.31 24.89 5.22
N SER A 342 30.15 24.72 3.89
CA SER A 342 30.99 24.03 2.90
C SER A 342 30.93 22.50 2.77
N THR A 343 30.49 22.08 1.58
CA THR A 343 31.00 20.96 0.76
C THR A 343 31.93 19.96 1.45
N ASN A 344 31.38 18.79 1.81
CA ASN A 344 31.97 17.45 1.64
C ASN A 344 31.04 16.40 2.27
N VAL A 345 30.73 15.33 1.53
CA VAL A 345 29.95 14.18 2.02
C VAL A 345 30.92 13.18 2.63
N SER A 346 30.90 13.05 3.96
CA SER A 346 31.60 12.00 4.70
C SER A 346 30.59 11.07 5.35
N VAL A 347 30.65 9.78 5.01
CA VAL A 347 29.87 8.71 5.64
C VAL A 347 30.47 8.41 7.01
N LEU A 348 29.69 8.51 8.08
CA LEU A 348 30.10 8.05 9.41
C LEU A 348 29.11 7.02 9.94
N GLN A 349 29.60 5.78 10.06
CA GLN A 349 29.01 4.70 10.85
C GLN A 349 29.23 4.99 12.34
N GLY A 350 28.21 4.81 13.18
CA GLY A 350 28.33 4.97 14.63
C GLY A 350 27.36 4.07 15.40
N SER A 351 27.92 3.12 16.13
CA SER A 351 27.29 2.19 17.08
C SER A 351 26.84 2.90 18.36
N ALA A 352 25.62 2.62 18.85
CA ALA A 352 25.15 3.15 20.13
C ALA A 352 25.62 2.28 21.30
N GLN A 353 26.36 2.89 22.23
CA GLN A 353 26.66 2.39 23.57
C GLN A 353 25.50 2.70 24.52
N TYR A 354 25.27 1.77 25.45
CA TYR A 354 24.25 1.76 26.49
C TYR A 354 24.76 2.54 27.71
N ASP A 355 23.99 3.49 28.26
CA ASP A 355 24.33 4.21 29.50
C ASP A 355 23.27 3.96 30.58
N MET A 356 23.72 3.29 31.65
CA MET A 356 23.01 2.94 32.86
C MET A 356 23.23 4.03 33.91
N GLN A 357 22.38 5.07 34.01
CA GLN A 357 22.43 5.88 35.26
C GLN A 357 21.24 6.76 35.66
N HIS A 358 20.15 6.96 34.89
CA HIS A 358 19.12 7.95 35.30
C HIS A 358 17.66 7.48 35.14
N ASN A 359 17.32 6.38 35.81
CA ASN A 359 15.97 5.83 35.99
C ASN A 359 14.87 6.86 36.36
N LEU A 360 13.68 6.68 35.74
CA LEU A 360 12.31 7.19 36.03
C LEU A 360 11.81 8.31 35.09
N PHE A 361 10.67 8.17 34.39
CA PHE A 361 9.34 7.77 34.90
C PHE A 361 8.70 6.53 34.26
N VAL A 362 8.08 5.72 35.12
CA VAL A 362 7.07 4.69 34.85
C VAL A 362 5.71 5.28 35.29
N PRO A 363 4.61 4.99 34.57
CA PRO A 363 3.57 4.18 35.24
C PRO A 363 3.38 2.82 34.59
N GLU A 364 3.14 1.89 35.50
CA GLU A 364 3.05 0.45 35.35
C GLU A 364 1.80 -0.01 34.59
N GLN A 365 1.96 -1.17 33.93
CA GLN A 365 0.95 -2.13 33.50
C GLN A 365 0.00 -1.74 32.35
N LEU A 366 0.30 -2.26 31.15
CA LEU A 366 -0.42 -3.38 30.50
C LEU A 366 0.15 -3.65 29.09
N SER A 367 0.56 -4.90 28.87
CA SER A 367 0.58 -5.68 27.62
C SER A 367 0.84 -4.99 26.26
N THR A 368 1.91 -5.43 25.58
CA THR A 368 2.07 -5.51 24.10
C THR A 368 1.53 -4.33 23.26
N THR A 369 2.28 -3.22 23.18
CA THR A 369 1.94 -2.09 22.29
C THR A 369 2.95 -1.96 21.14
N LEU A 370 2.45 -2.00 19.90
CA LEU A 370 3.19 -1.60 18.69
C LEU A 370 3.49 -0.09 18.78
N VAL A 371 4.74 0.26 19.11
CA VAL A 371 5.18 1.67 19.13
C VAL A 371 5.48 2.12 17.70
N VAL A 372 4.59 2.93 17.14
CA VAL A 372 4.80 3.71 15.91
C VAL A 372 5.37 5.07 16.34
N TYR A 373 6.65 5.33 16.04
CA TYR A 373 7.23 6.65 16.31
C TYR A 373 6.67 7.67 15.32
N VAL A 374 6.36 8.87 15.77
CA VAL A 374 5.91 9.99 14.94
C VAL A 374 6.64 11.22 15.46
N VAL A 375 7.50 11.83 14.64
CA VAL A 375 8.10 13.14 14.99
C VAL A 375 7.04 14.23 14.75
N SER A 376 7.22 15.49 15.15
CA SER A 376 6.40 16.58 14.63
C SER A 376 7.30 17.71 14.17
N ALA A 377 7.02 18.33 13.03
CA ALA A 377 7.73 19.52 12.58
C ALA A 377 6.81 20.75 12.71
N SER A 378 7.11 21.62 13.67
CA SER A 378 6.52 22.97 13.74
C SER A 378 7.40 23.92 12.91
N VAL A 379 6.82 24.57 11.91
CA VAL A 379 7.50 25.63 11.15
C VAL A 379 7.23 26.96 11.85
N ARG A 380 8.25 27.56 12.49
CA ARG A 380 8.19 28.97 12.90
C ARG A 380 8.47 29.84 11.68
N SER A 381 7.50 30.68 11.32
CA SER A 381 7.71 31.85 10.46
C SER A 381 8.76 32.78 11.10
N SER A 382 9.92 32.91 10.47
CA SER A 382 10.91 33.93 10.83
C SER A 382 10.47 35.27 10.24
N ARG A 383 10.03 36.20 11.10
CA ARG A 383 9.90 37.62 10.72
C ARG A 383 11.29 38.14 10.31
N ILE A 384 11.36 38.74 9.12
CA ILE A 384 12.49 39.52 8.66
C ILE A 384 12.63 40.75 9.58
N PRO A 385 13.81 41.07 10.15
CA PRO A 385 14.01 42.30 10.89
C PRO A 385 13.98 43.49 9.91
N ARG A 386 13.08 44.45 10.15
CA ARG A 386 13.14 45.76 9.47
C ARG A 386 14.42 46.46 9.91
N ARG A 387 15.33 46.72 8.97
CA ARG A 387 16.41 47.70 9.16
C ARG A 387 15.78 49.08 9.32
N ALA A 388 16.07 49.73 10.44
CA ALA A 388 15.89 51.17 10.58
C ALA A 388 16.99 51.87 9.76
N SER A 389 16.59 52.71 8.82
CA SER A 389 17.45 53.71 8.20
C SER A 389 16.97 55.07 8.68
N ALA A 390 17.78 55.73 9.50
CA ALA A 390 17.66 57.15 9.76
C ALA A 390 18.36 57.92 8.64
N CYS A 391 17.70 58.95 8.09
CA CYS A 391 18.28 60.19 7.57
C CYS A 391 17.16 61.06 6.98
N GLY A 392 17.06 62.30 7.44
CA GLY A 392 16.12 63.34 7.00
C GLY A 392 15.55 64.10 8.16
#